data_AF-A0A0A6UN21-F1
#
_entry.id   AF-A0A0A6UN21-F1
#
_cell.length_a   1.000
_cell.length_b   1.000
_cell.length_c   1.000
_cell.angle_alpha   90.00
_cell.angle_beta   90.00
_cell.angle_gamma   90.00
#
_symmetry.space_group_name_H-M   'P 1'
#
loop_
_entity.id
_entity.type
_entity.pdbx_description
1 polymer ?
#
loop_
_entity_poly.entity_id
_entity_poly.type
_entity_poly.pdbx_seq_one_letter_code
_entity_poly.pdbx_strand_id
1 'polypeptide(L)' 'MPKAHTTKPLALPAVSPRLLATAAGFTGIMLLLAYLVAFDQGAISQSGMYLHELMHDGRHLLGVPCH' A
#
# COMPACT_ATOMS: atom_id res chain seq x y z
N MET A 1 62.89 -15.96 8.04
CA MET A 1 61.83 -15.15 8.68
C MET A 1 60.54 -15.36 7.88
N PRO A 2 59.43 -15.81 8.48
CA PRO A 2 58.18 -15.95 7.75
C PRO A 2 57.57 -14.56 7.49
N LYS A 3 57.13 -14.29 6.26
CA LYS A 3 56.46 -13.04 5.91
C LYS A 3 55.05 -13.08 6.50
N ALA A 4 54.73 -12.11 7.36
CA ALA A 4 53.39 -11.93 7.88
C ALA A 4 52.46 -11.49 6.73
N HIS A 5 51.41 -12.26 6.46
CA HIS A 5 50.38 -11.88 5.52
C HIS A 5 49.35 -10.99 6.22
N THR A 6 49.31 -9.71 5.84
CA THR A 6 48.28 -8.77 6.30
C THR A 6 46.95 -9.14 5.65
N THR A 7 46.01 -9.67 6.44
CA THR A 7 44.65 -9.95 5.99
C THR A 7 43.84 -8.65 5.97
N LYS A 8 43.48 -8.19 4.76
CA LYS A 8 42.58 -7.04 4.58
C LYS A 8 41.16 -7.47 4.96
N PRO A 9 40.47 -6.77 5.88
CA PRO A 9 39.10 -7.12 6.23
C PRO A 9 38.18 -6.92 5.02
N LEU A 10 37.35 -7.93 4.76
CA LEU A 10 36.38 -7.90 3.68
C LEU A 10 35.17 -7.07 4.13
N ALA A 11 35.07 -5.84 3.63
CA ALA A 11 33.90 -5.00 3.86
C ALA A 11 32.73 -5.51 3.02
N LEU A 12 31.86 -6.32 3.64
CA LEU A 12 30.62 -6.77 3.03
C LEU A 12 29.58 -5.64 3.16
N PRO A 13 28.89 -5.26 2.08
CA PRO A 13 27.81 -4.28 2.19
C PRO A 13 26.71 -4.83 3.10
N ALA A 14 26.31 -4.04 4.11
CA ALA A 14 25.29 -4.43 5.08
C ALA A 14 23.91 -4.68 4.44
N VAL A 15 23.64 -4.04 3.29
CA VAL A 15 22.39 -4.21 2.53
C VAL A 15 22.74 -4.63 1.11
N SER A 16 22.25 -5.80 0.71
CA SER A 16 22.35 -6.23 -0.68
C SER A 16 21.30 -5.53 -1.55
N PRO A 17 21.59 -5.25 -2.83
CA PRO A 17 20.59 -4.69 -3.76
C PRO A 17 19.33 -5.56 -3.86
N ARG A 18 19.48 -6.88 -3.74
CA ARG A 18 18.35 -7.83 -3.73
C ARG A 18 17.47 -7.65 -2.49
N LEU A 19 18.07 -7.45 -1.31
CA LEU A 19 17.32 -7.17 -0.09
C LEU A 19 16.58 -5.84 -0.21
N LEU A 20 17.22 -4.81 -0.76
CA LEU A 20 16.58 -3.52 -0.97
C LEU A 20 15.40 -3.63 -1.94
N ALA A 21 15.58 -4.32 -3.07
CA ALA A 21 14.52 -4.52 -4.07
C ALA A 21 13.34 -5.31 -3.50
N THR A 22 13.60 -6.37 -2.73
CA THR A 22 12.54 -7.16 -2.09
C THR A 22 11.79 -6.36 -1.02
N ALA A 23 12.49 -5.60 -0.18
CA ALA A 23 11.88 -4.74 0.83
C ALA A 23 11.04 -3.61 0.19
N ALA A 24 11.55 -2.96 -0.86
CA ALA A 24 10.84 -1.93 -1.60
C ALA A 24 9.58 -2.50 -2.27
N GLY A 25 9.68 -3.65 -2.92
CA GLY A 25 8.54 -4.33 -3.53
C GLY A 25 7.46 -4.70 -2.51
N PHE A 26 7.87 -5.31 -1.39
CA PHE A 26 6.94 -5.64 -0.30
C PHE A 26 6.24 -4.40 0.27
N THR A 27 6.99 -3.33 0.51
CA THR A 27 6.46 -2.05 0.99
C THR A 27 5.47 -1.45 0.00
N GLY A 28 5.81 -1.46 -1.29
CA GLY A 28 4.92 -0.99 -2.35
C GLY A 28 3.60 -1.77 -2.41
N ILE A 29 3.66 -3.11 -2.27
CA ILE A 29 2.45 -3.95 -2.21
C ILE A 29 1.60 -3.61 -0.98
N MET A 30 2.21 -3.46 0.20
CA MET A 30 1.48 -3.09 1.41
C MET A 30 0.80 -1.72 1.29
N LEU A 31 1.49 -0.73 0.72
CA LEU A 31 0.91 0.59 0.47
C LEU A 31 -0.23 0.53 -0.55
N LEU A 32 -0.09 -0.26 -1.61
CA LEU A 32 -1.16 -0.48 -2.59
C LEU A 32 -2.39 -1.10 -1.93
N LEU A 33 -2.21 -2.15 -1.13
CA LEU A 33 -3.32 -2.77 -0.41
C LEU A 33 -3.99 -1.79 0.56
N ALA A 34 -3.21 -1.04 1.32
CA ALA A 34 -3.73 -0.01 2.21
C ALA A 34 -4.52 1.07 1.45
N TYR A 35 -4.02 1.50 0.28
CA TYR A 35 -4.73 2.43 -0.60
C TYR A 35 -6.06 1.85 -1.08
N LEU A 36 -6.08 0.60 -1.55
CA LEU A 36 -7.31 -0.04 -2.04
C LEU A 36 -8.37 -0.16 -0.93
N VAL A 37 -7.96 -0.57 0.27
CA VAL A 37 -8.86 -0.63 1.43
C VAL A 37 -9.36 0.76 1.80
N ALA A 38 -8.48 1.77 1.87
CA ALA A 38 -8.88 3.13 2.18
C ALA A 38 -9.80 3.74 1.10
N PHE A 39 -9.60 3.35 -0.16
CA PHE A 39 -10.45 3.74 -1.28
C PHE A 39 -11.84 3.11 -1.14
N ASP A 40 -11.92 1.80 -0.93
CA ASP A 40 -13.19 1.05 -0.83
C ASP A 40 -14.01 1.44 0.40
N GLN A 41 -13.35 1.66 1.54
CA GLN A 41 -14.00 2.13 2.77
C GLN A 41 -14.40 3.61 2.72
N GLY A 42 -14.13 4.29 1.61
CA GLY A 42 -14.48 5.68 1.42
C GLY A 42 -13.66 6.68 2.25
N ALA A 43 -12.50 6.29 2.78
CA ALA A 43 -11.56 7.23 3.39
C ALA A 43 -10.89 8.12 2.32
N ILE A 44 -10.65 7.56 1.14
CA ILE A 44 -10.13 8.29 -0.04
C ILE A 44 -11.26 8.56 -1.05
N SER A 45 -12.11 7.58 -1.34
CA SER A 45 -13.19 7.72 -2.33
C SER A 45 -14.49 8.20 -1.68
N GLN A 46 -14.82 9.49 -1.78
CA GLN A 46 -16.07 10.04 -1.25
C GLN A 46 -17.29 9.82 -2.18
N SER A 47 -17.08 9.28 -3.38
CA SER A 47 -18.15 9.11 -4.37
C SER A 47 -19.19 8.07 -3.94
N GLY A 48 -18.81 7.07 -3.14
CA GLY A 48 -19.72 6.03 -2.66
C GLY A 48 -20.83 6.59 -1.77
N MET A 49 -20.50 7.48 -0.82
CA MET A 49 -21.49 8.11 0.06
C MET A 49 -22.38 9.09 -0.72
N TYR A 50 -21.78 9.92 -1.57
CA TYR A 50 -22.55 10.81 -2.44
C TYR A 50 -23.55 10.04 -3.32
N LEU A 51 -23.10 8.94 -3.90
CA LEU A 51 -23.95 8.11 -4.75
C LEU A 51 -25.01 7.35 -3.93
N HIS A 52 -24.68 6.92 -2.71
CA HIS A 52 -25.63 6.32 -1.77
C HIS A 52 -26.78 7.28 -1.44
N GLU A 53 -26.44 8.53 -1.08
CA GLU A 53 -27.43 9.58 -0.78
C GLU A 53 -28.24 9.96 -2.03
N LEU A 54 -27.59 10.10 -3.19
CA LEU A 54 -28.28 10.37 -4.46
C LEU A 54 -29.32 9.27 -4.79
N MET A 55 -28.96 8.00 -4.62
CA MET A 55 -29.90 6.89 -4.84
C MET A 55 -31.00 6.85 -3.78
N HIS A 56 -30.67 7.17 -2.53
CA HIS A 56 -31.63 7.27 -1.45
C HIS A 56 -32.67 8.36 -1.76
N ASP A 57 -32.23 9.56 -2.11
CA ASP A 57 -33.07 10.70 -2.48
C ASP A 57 -33.87 10.44 -3.75
N GLY A 58 -33.26 9.80 -4.76
CA GLY A 58 -33.95 9.41 -5.98
C GLY A 58 -35.15 8.50 -5.72
N ARG A 59 -35.01 7.51 -4.82
CA ARG A 59 -36.14 6.67 -4.41
C ARG A 59 -37.23 7.47 -3.70
N HIS A 60 -36.86 8.43 -2.84
CA HIS A 60 -37.82 9.31 -2.18
C HIS A 60 -38.59 10.16 -3.19
N LEU A 61 -37.89 10.72 -4.18
CA LEU A 61 -38.49 11.54 -5.23
C LEU A 61 -39.45 10.74 -6.12
N LEU A 62 -39.13 9.47 -6.39
CA LEU A 62 -39.94 8.57 -7.21
C LEU A 62 -41.04 7.84 -6.41
N GLY A 63 -41.16 8.10 -5.09
CA GLY A 63 -42.15 7.45 -4.22
C GLY A 63 -41.91 5.94 -4.03
N VAL A 64 -40.69 5.46 -4.29
CA VAL A 64 -40.34 4.04 -4.22
C VAL A 64 -40.02 3.67 -2.76
N PRO A 65 -40.73 2.70 -2.15
CA PRO A 65 -40.56 2.36 -0.73
C PRO A 65 -39.14 1.89 -0.40
N CYS A 66 -38.74 2.10 0.86
CA CYS A 66 -37.38 1.87 1.37
C CYS A 66 -37.20 0.56 2.13
N HIS A 67 -38.27 -0.20 2.34
CA HIS A 67 -38.29 -1.38 3.19
C HIS A 67 -39.21 -2.44 2.59
#